data_AF-A0A7S1ZD64-F1
#
_entry.id   AF-A0A7S1ZD64-F1
#
_cell.length_a   1.000
_cell.length_b   1.000
_cell.length_c   1.000
_cell.angle_alpha   90.00
_cell.angle_beta   90.00
_cell.angle_gamma   90.00
#
_symmetry.space_group_name_H-M   'P 1'
#
loop_
_entity.id
_entity.type
_entity.pdbx_description
1 polymer ?
#
loop_
_entity_poly.entity_id
_entity_poly.type
_entity_poly.pdbx_seq_one_letter_code
_entity_poly.pdbx_strand_id
1 'polypeptide(L)'
;MSFSSLPRSGSGSNCGGASNQQSPQPSRSIMPRVGSFSSMFWIGEQGPTTIIDNNLNAHLMNDGKNPARSSYGTTSQDFMNTIRFQVVLWSVGQPDVLNGRVNMKFRVTIFWNDTDTPKVIAPSEERSNGATNETPTVWVMSGRQKAYQRKMSPDAVQTIDIPQVSILNVQNFEVIGMPEVALLHKQSKLMRWTCLYRATTLQDDLTVEKFPHDEHELCIRLGILAHRQTGGRWDKKFWKLCLATEEDSQKSIRVPHGLLVDGVKVPGFSYDSNRGLDFNLVPLSFGPKDKSVHDKDFCLEVKLKVKRESGYYDKNIMPLLCALNIVALSVLCLDASNFFKRGLMLLNIAFVQIGIRMSLDNRLPSVGYQIKMQSMLNRFFYSLLFMVIESSFLSLRVDAGLPLKDSRIIDLAIAIALLMSTCYMSYSYYKDILNLRWNYFG
;
A
#
# COMPACT_ATOMS: atom_id res chain seq x y z
N MET A 1 3.28 25.30 -39.13
CA MET A 1 4.73 25.37 -38.88
C MET A 1 5.25 23.96 -38.96
N SER A 2 5.91 23.69 -40.09
CA SER A 2 6.30 22.37 -40.55
C SER A 2 7.80 22.24 -40.30
N PHE A 3 8.24 21.19 -39.61
CA PHE A 3 9.64 20.79 -39.66
C PHE A 3 9.75 19.43 -40.34
N SER A 4 10.38 19.50 -41.50
CA SER A 4 10.77 18.44 -42.40
C SER A 4 11.95 17.65 -41.83
N SER A 5 11.89 16.36 -42.14
CA SER A 5 12.96 15.37 -42.11
C SER A 5 14.11 15.70 -43.07
N LEU A 6 15.31 15.17 -42.80
CA LEU A 6 16.36 14.80 -43.76
C LEU A 6 17.37 13.81 -43.09
N PRO A 7 18.20 13.05 -43.84
CA PRO A 7 18.30 11.59 -43.69
C PRO A 7 19.74 11.00 -43.66
N ARG A 8 19.78 9.66 -43.60
CA ARG A 8 20.69 8.71 -44.31
C ARG A 8 22.15 8.51 -43.88
N SER A 9 22.39 7.25 -43.47
CA SER A 9 23.38 6.27 -43.97
C SER A 9 24.87 6.62 -44.08
N GLY A 10 25.69 5.82 -43.39
CA GLY A 10 27.07 5.53 -43.75
C GLY A 10 27.39 4.05 -43.50
N SER A 11 27.39 3.26 -44.58
CA SER A 11 27.95 1.92 -44.64
C SER A 11 29.44 2.02 -44.96
N GLY A 12 30.30 1.33 -44.20
CA GLY A 12 31.73 1.22 -44.49
C GLY A 12 32.27 -0.11 -43.97
N SER A 13 32.66 -0.97 -44.90
CA SER A 13 33.41 -2.22 -44.72
C SER A 13 34.90 -1.94 -44.52
N ASN A 14 35.59 -2.66 -43.61
CA ASN A 14 36.78 -3.48 -43.97
C ASN A 14 37.44 -4.20 -42.78
N CYS A 15 37.66 -5.50 -43.03
CA CYS A 15 38.81 -6.40 -42.79
C CYS A 15 39.92 -6.12 -41.75
N GLY A 16 40.32 -7.21 -41.07
CA GLY A 16 41.64 -7.44 -40.47
C GLY A 16 41.72 -7.03 -39.00
N GLY A 17 42.31 -7.76 -38.05
CA GLY A 17 43.19 -8.92 -38.04
C GLY A 17 43.59 -9.13 -36.57
N ALA A 18 44.19 -10.28 -36.28
CA ALA A 18 44.47 -10.81 -34.94
C ALA A 18 45.25 -9.90 -33.98
N SER A 19 44.91 -9.98 -32.68
CA SER A 19 45.91 -10.19 -31.61
C SER A 19 45.24 -10.44 -30.25
N ASN A 20 45.45 -11.64 -29.72
CA ASN A 20 45.29 -11.99 -28.31
C ASN A 20 46.17 -11.09 -27.44
N GLN A 21 45.58 -10.35 -26.50
CA GLN A 21 46.25 -9.92 -25.28
C GLN A 21 45.27 -9.97 -24.12
N GLN A 22 45.36 -11.07 -23.35
CA GLN A 22 44.75 -11.20 -22.03
C GLN A 22 45.40 -10.19 -21.09
N SER A 23 44.63 -9.22 -20.63
CA SER A 23 44.97 -8.39 -19.48
C SER A 23 44.45 -9.07 -18.21
N PRO A 24 45.23 -9.10 -17.11
CA PRO A 24 44.85 -9.77 -15.87
C PRO A 24 43.70 -9.01 -15.18
N GLN A 25 42.60 -9.71 -14.91
CA GLN A 25 41.55 -9.21 -14.03
C GLN A 25 42.05 -9.18 -12.57
N PRO A 26 41.78 -8.10 -11.81
CA PRO A 26 42.00 -8.10 -10.37
C PRO A 26 40.94 -8.97 -9.69
N SER A 27 41.42 -9.95 -8.92
CA SER A 27 40.67 -10.80 -8.00
C SER A 27 39.84 -9.97 -7.02
N ARG A 28 38.54 -9.86 -7.26
CA ARG A 28 37.57 -9.36 -6.28
C ARG A 28 37.26 -10.47 -5.27
N SER A 29 37.62 -10.24 -4.02
CA SER A 29 37.20 -11.06 -2.89
C SER A 29 35.68 -11.06 -2.78
N ILE A 30 35.08 -12.22 -2.93
CA ILE A 30 33.67 -12.49 -2.63
C ILE A 30 33.53 -12.52 -1.10
N MET A 31 32.90 -11.50 -0.52
CA MET A 31 32.39 -11.60 0.85
C MET A 31 31.19 -12.56 0.88
N PRO A 32 31.07 -13.42 1.90
CA PRO A 32 29.99 -14.39 1.98
C PRO A 32 28.65 -13.70 2.22
N ARG A 33 27.71 -13.95 1.30
CA ARG A 33 26.31 -13.56 1.38
C ARG A 33 25.68 -14.36 2.53
N VAL A 34 25.27 -13.67 3.59
CA VAL A 34 24.49 -14.25 4.69
C VAL A 34 23.22 -14.88 4.13
N GLY A 35 23.03 -16.16 4.48
CA GLY A 35 22.05 -17.05 3.89
C GLY A 35 20.61 -16.58 4.04
N SER A 36 19.90 -16.64 2.91
CA SER A 36 18.44 -16.66 2.85
C SER A 36 17.97 -18.02 3.36
N PHE A 37 17.42 -18.02 4.57
CA PHE A 37 16.59 -19.11 5.09
C PHE A 37 15.16 -18.60 5.19
N SER A 38 14.23 -19.23 4.46
CA SER A 38 12.88 -19.61 4.95
C SER A 38 12.00 -20.11 3.79
N SER A 39 12.29 -21.31 3.29
CA SER A 39 11.26 -22.16 2.68
C SER A 39 10.66 -23.03 3.78
N MET A 40 9.69 -22.49 4.52
CA MET A 40 8.94 -23.25 5.52
C MET A 40 7.62 -23.68 4.89
N PHE A 41 7.53 -24.96 4.55
CA PHE A 41 6.27 -25.64 4.28
C PHE A 41 5.43 -25.57 5.57
N TRP A 42 4.30 -24.87 5.52
CA TRP A 42 3.35 -24.77 6.63
C TRP A 42 2.11 -25.59 6.30
N ILE A 43 1.96 -26.69 7.02
CA ILE A 43 0.73 -27.48 7.12
C ILE A 43 -0.04 -26.91 8.34
N GLY A 44 -1.35 -26.71 8.17
CA GLY A 44 -2.16 -25.86 9.05
C GLY A 44 -2.12 -26.21 10.53
N GLU A 45 -1.78 -25.22 11.34
CA GLU A 45 -1.96 -25.22 12.79
C GLU A 45 -2.81 -23.99 13.14
N GLN A 46 -3.95 -24.22 13.80
CA GLN A 46 -4.85 -23.17 14.26
C GLN A 46 -4.21 -22.47 15.47
N GLY A 47 -3.67 -21.27 15.26
CA GLY A 47 -3.15 -20.43 16.35
C GLY A 47 -4.26 -19.92 17.29
N PRO A 48 -3.91 -19.55 18.54
CA PRO A 48 -4.87 -19.22 19.60
C PRO A 48 -5.65 -17.92 19.30
N THR A 49 -6.96 -17.97 19.53
CA THR A 49 -8.00 -17.02 19.07
C THR A 49 -8.22 -15.80 19.95
N THR A 50 -7.42 -15.58 21.01
CA THR A 50 -7.71 -14.56 22.04
C THR A 50 -7.49 -13.11 21.60
N ILE A 51 -6.77 -12.86 20.50
CA ILE A 51 -6.50 -11.51 19.99
C ILE A 51 -7.50 -11.11 18.88
N ILE A 52 -8.11 -12.10 18.21
CA ILE A 52 -9.15 -11.92 17.17
C ILE A 52 -10.39 -11.20 17.74
N ASP A 53 -10.65 -11.36 19.04
CA ASP A 53 -11.80 -10.72 19.71
C ASP A 53 -11.67 -9.18 19.80
N ASN A 54 -10.45 -8.63 19.77
CA ASN A 54 -10.23 -7.17 19.89
C ASN A 54 -10.58 -6.41 18.59
N ASN A 55 -10.22 -6.96 17.42
CA ASN A 55 -10.55 -6.34 16.13
C ASN A 55 -12.07 -6.39 15.84
N LEU A 56 -12.76 -7.44 16.32
CA LEU A 56 -14.21 -7.57 16.18
C LEU A 56 -14.97 -6.54 17.02
N ASN A 57 -14.54 -6.32 18.27
CA ASN A 57 -15.14 -5.32 19.15
C ASN A 57 -14.95 -3.89 18.62
N ALA A 58 -13.82 -3.60 17.98
CA ALA A 58 -13.58 -2.29 17.37
C ALA A 58 -14.55 -2.00 16.20
N HIS A 59 -14.85 -3.00 15.37
CA HIS A 59 -15.84 -2.85 14.28
C HIS A 59 -17.27 -2.66 14.81
N LEU A 60 -17.69 -3.43 15.83
CA LEU A 60 -19.03 -3.29 16.41
C LEU A 60 -19.23 -1.95 17.14
N MET A 61 -18.17 -1.36 17.71
CA MET A 61 -18.26 -0.06 18.39
C MET A 61 -18.18 1.15 17.44
N ASN A 62 -17.63 0.99 16.24
CA ASN A 62 -17.51 2.10 15.27
C ASN A 62 -18.71 2.21 14.31
N ASP A 63 -19.62 1.23 14.34
CA ASP A 63 -20.80 1.14 13.44
C ASP A 63 -21.88 2.22 13.69
N GLY A 64 -21.71 3.07 14.71
CA GLY A 64 -22.66 4.13 15.06
C GLY A 64 -22.58 5.41 14.22
N LYS A 65 -21.57 5.60 13.35
CA LYS A 65 -21.33 6.89 12.67
C LYS A 65 -21.00 6.85 11.17
N ASN A 66 -21.10 5.71 10.48
CA ASN A 66 -20.86 5.67 9.03
C ASN A 66 -22.13 6.02 8.21
N PRO A 67 -22.21 7.20 7.56
CA PRO A 67 -23.36 7.59 6.72
C PRO A 67 -23.47 6.80 5.41
N ALA A 68 -22.54 5.87 5.13
CA ALA A 68 -22.59 4.98 3.96
C ALA A 68 -23.51 3.76 4.15
N ARG A 69 -24.11 3.56 5.34
CA ARG A 69 -25.33 2.76 5.47
C ARG A 69 -26.49 3.58 4.90
N SER A 70 -26.47 3.80 3.59
CA SER A 70 -27.66 4.24 2.87
C SER A 70 -28.75 3.24 3.22
N SER A 71 -29.82 3.76 3.82
CA SER A 71 -31.03 3.06 4.21
C SER A 71 -31.77 2.52 2.98
N TYR A 72 -31.14 1.63 2.22
CA TYR A 72 -31.84 0.71 1.36
C TYR A 72 -32.48 -0.30 2.31
N GLY A 73 -33.71 0.01 2.74
CA GLY A 73 -34.60 -0.98 3.31
C GLY A 73 -34.86 -2.03 2.23
N THR A 74 -33.94 -2.98 2.12
CA THR A 74 -34.05 -4.10 1.18
C THR A 74 -35.17 -4.98 1.69
N THR A 75 -36.32 -4.87 1.04
CA THR A 75 -37.38 -5.89 1.15
C THR A 75 -36.77 -7.25 0.81
N SER A 76 -37.23 -8.34 1.43
CA SER A 76 -36.56 -9.66 1.33
C SER A 76 -36.39 -10.18 -0.12
N GLN A 77 -37.14 -9.65 -1.08
CA GLN A 77 -36.97 -9.94 -2.51
C GLN A 77 -35.66 -9.39 -3.12
N ASP A 78 -35.08 -8.33 -2.57
CA ASP A 78 -33.86 -7.72 -3.11
C ASP A 78 -32.62 -8.63 -2.97
N PHE A 79 -32.62 -9.61 -2.05
CA PHE A 79 -31.47 -10.48 -1.80
C PHE A 79 -31.20 -11.50 -2.91
N MET A 80 -32.21 -11.84 -3.72
CA MET A 80 -32.10 -12.91 -4.72
C MET A 80 -31.13 -12.56 -5.85
N ASN A 81 -31.05 -11.28 -6.24
CA ASN A 81 -30.22 -10.83 -7.35
C ASN A 81 -29.06 -9.96 -6.86
N THR A 82 -28.30 -10.45 -5.88
CA THR A 82 -27.08 -9.79 -5.44
C THR A 82 -25.87 -10.70 -5.58
N ILE A 83 -24.74 -10.08 -5.92
CA ILE A 83 -23.43 -10.73 -5.91
C ILE A 83 -22.63 -10.09 -4.79
N ARG A 84 -22.37 -10.88 -3.75
CA ARG A 84 -21.87 -10.41 -2.48
C ARG A 84 -20.40 -10.78 -2.32
N PHE A 85 -19.55 -9.80 -2.04
CA PHE A 85 -18.10 -9.98 -1.92
C PHE A 85 -17.65 -10.13 -0.47
N GLN A 86 -16.68 -11.01 -0.26
CA GLN A 86 -15.88 -11.09 0.95
C GLN A 86 -14.40 -11.12 0.57
N VAL A 87 -13.58 -10.26 1.17
CA VAL A 87 -12.15 -10.17 0.87
C VAL A 87 -11.31 -10.38 2.12
N VAL A 88 -10.39 -11.34 2.08
CA VAL A 88 -9.46 -11.62 3.18
C VAL A 88 -8.04 -11.31 2.73
N LEU A 89 -7.39 -10.33 3.37
CA LEU A 89 -6.02 -9.92 3.04
C LEU A 89 -5.01 -10.69 3.89
N TRP A 90 -4.17 -11.50 3.24
CA TRP A 90 -3.23 -12.45 3.88
C TRP A 90 -1.83 -11.90 4.06
N SER A 91 -1.34 -11.11 3.11
CA SER A 91 -0.02 -10.47 3.21
C SER A 91 0.08 -9.28 2.28
N VAL A 92 0.84 -8.27 2.71
CA VAL A 92 1.17 -7.09 1.92
C VAL A 92 2.69 -7.00 1.85
N GLY A 93 3.23 -7.00 0.64
CA GLY A 93 4.65 -6.81 0.37
C GLY A 93 5.05 -5.35 0.58
N GLN A 94 6.35 -5.08 0.47
CA GLN A 94 6.88 -3.71 0.57
C GLN A 94 6.29 -2.82 -0.54
N PRO A 95 5.65 -1.68 -0.21
CA PRO A 95 5.18 -0.74 -1.20
C PRO A 95 6.34 -0.13 -2.01
N ASP A 96 6.29 -0.32 -3.32
CA ASP A 96 7.18 0.35 -4.27
C ASP A 96 6.55 1.69 -4.67
N VAL A 97 6.91 2.71 -3.88
CA VAL A 97 6.42 4.07 -4.05
C VAL A 97 6.82 4.66 -5.41
N LEU A 98 7.98 4.27 -5.96
CA LEU A 98 8.47 4.83 -7.22
C LEU A 98 7.60 4.41 -8.40
N ASN A 99 7.18 3.15 -8.42
CA ASN A 99 6.38 2.61 -9.50
C ASN A 99 4.87 2.56 -9.19
N GLY A 100 4.45 2.99 -8.00
CA GLY A 100 3.06 2.89 -7.57
C GLY A 100 2.60 1.44 -7.40
N ARG A 101 3.49 0.51 -6.99
CA ARG A 101 3.21 -0.94 -6.99
C ARG A 101 3.22 -1.54 -5.61
N VAL A 102 2.29 -2.45 -5.34
CA VAL A 102 2.25 -3.21 -4.09
C VAL A 102 1.93 -4.67 -4.36
N ASN A 103 2.80 -5.56 -3.90
CA ASN A 103 2.52 -6.99 -3.96
C ASN A 103 1.54 -7.36 -2.85
N MET A 104 0.42 -8.00 -3.16
CA MET A 104 -0.59 -8.40 -2.19
C MET A 104 -0.98 -9.86 -2.40
N LYS A 105 -1.23 -10.56 -1.29
CA LYS A 105 -1.85 -11.89 -1.29
C LYS A 105 -3.19 -11.78 -0.59
N PHE A 106 -4.26 -12.12 -1.28
CA PHE A 106 -5.61 -11.98 -0.73
C PHE A 106 -6.52 -13.08 -1.28
N ARG A 107 -7.52 -13.45 -0.50
CA ARG A 107 -8.58 -14.39 -0.88
C ARG A 107 -9.83 -13.58 -1.19
N VAL A 108 -10.45 -13.88 -2.32
CA VAL A 108 -11.76 -13.35 -2.68
C VAL A 108 -12.76 -14.48 -2.60
N THR A 109 -13.85 -14.24 -1.91
CA THR A 109 -15.04 -15.09 -1.90
C THR A 109 -16.20 -14.29 -2.45
N ILE A 110 -16.99 -14.89 -3.34
CA ILE A 110 -18.25 -14.32 -3.80
C ILE A 110 -19.40 -15.27 -3.48
N PHE A 111 -20.54 -14.68 -3.15
CA PHE A 111 -21.79 -15.37 -2.89
C PHE A 111 -22.86 -14.86 -3.85
N TRP A 112 -23.67 -15.76 -4.40
CA TRP A 112 -24.82 -15.42 -5.25
C TRP A 112 -25.86 -16.53 -5.18
N ASN A 113 -27.12 -16.21 -5.43
CA ASN A 113 -28.18 -17.23 -5.52
C ASN A 113 -28.33 -17.66 -6.97
N ASP A 114 -28.21 -18.93 -7.31
CA ASP A 114 -28.43 -19.37 -8.69
C ASP A 114 -29.93 -19.32 -9.03
N THR A 115 -30.33 -18.35 -9.86
CA THR A 115 -31.73 -18.11 -10.22
C THR A 115 -32.23 -19.02 -11.34
N ASP A 116 -31.35 -19.77 -12.01
CA ASP A 116 -31.80 -20.69 -13.03
C ASP A 116 -32.60 -21.83 -12.40
N THR A 117 -33.89 -21.92 -12.76
CA THR A 117 -34.62 -23.16 -12.64
C THR A 117 -33.89 -24.18 -13.50
N PRO A 118 -33.34 -25.27 -12.93
CA PRO A 118 -32.72 -26.30 -13.75
C PRO A 118 -33.75 -26.72 -14.78
N LYS A 119 -33.40 -26.63 -16.07
CA LYS A 119 -34.13 -27.35 -17.10
C LYS A 119 -33.91 -28.82 -16.79
N VAL A 120 -34.79 -29.39 -15.98
CA VAL A 120 -34.78 -30.81 -15.68
C VAL A 120 -35.07 -31.51 -17.00
N ILE A 121 -34.02 -31.95 -17.69
CA ILE A 121 -34.14 -32.92 -18.79
C ILE A 121 -34.47 -34.22 -18.07
N ALA A 122 -35.76 -34.49 -17.87
CA ALA A 122 -36.25 -35.55 -17.01
C ALA A 122 -35.76 -36.94 -17.48
N PRO A 123 -34.98 -37.67 -16.67
CA PRO A 123 -34.86 -39.10 -16.79
C PRO A 123 -36.05 -39.75 -16.05
N SER A 124 -36.66 -40.76 -16.66
CA SER A 124 -37.83 -41.51 -16.20
C SER A 124 -37.68 -42.03 -14.76
N GLU A 125 -38.77 -41.93 -14.01
CA GLU A 125 -38.89 -42.26 -12.58
C GLU A 125 -38.61 -43.73 -12.25
N GLU A 126 -37.55 -44.01 -11.49
CA GLU A 126 -37.47 -45.21 -10.62
C GLU A 126 -37.42 -44.75 -9.16
N ARG A 127 -38.54 -45.00 -8.46
CA ARG A 127 -38.72 -44.66 -7.04
C ARG A 127 -38.07 -45.72 -6.15
N SER A 128 -36.88 -45.44 -5.63
CA SER A 128 -36.32 -46.17 -4.49
C SER A 128 -36.44 -45.34 -3.21
N ASN A 129 -37.37 -45.70 -2.32
CA ASN A 129 -37.54 -45.13 -0.99
C ASN A 129 -36.44 -45.63 -0.05
N GLY A 130 -35.34 -44.89 0.05
CA GLY A 130 -34.30 -45.12 1.05
C GLY A 130 -33.76 -43.79 1.54
N ALA A 131 -33.87 -43.55 2.85
CA ALA A 131 -33.25 -42.40 3.53
C ALA A 131 -31.72 -42.53 3.39
N THR A 132 -31.19 -41.95 2.32
CA THR A 132 -29.78 -42.02 1.97
C THR A 132 -29.08 -40.81 2.58
N ASN A 133 -27.99 -41.07 3.30
CA ASN A 133 -27.06 -40.04 3.74
C ASN A 133 -26.58 -39.29 2.49
N GLU A 134 -27.10 -38.08 2.27
CA GLU A 134 -26.76 -37.28 1.11
C GLU A 134 -25.26 -36.95 1.16
N THR A 135 -24.49 -37.62 0.30
CA THR A 135 -23.06 -37.33 0.17
C THR A 135 -22.86 -35.88 -0.24
N PRO A 136 -21.89 -35.15 0.37
CA PRO A 136 -21.65 -33.75 0.06
C PRO A 136 -21.37 -33.60 -1.43
N THR A 137 -22.10 -32.68 -2.05
CA THR A 137 -21.94 -32.39 -3.47
C THR A 137 -20.63 -31.63 -3.70
N VAL A 138 -19.68 -32.25 -4.40
CA VAL A 138 -18.42 -31.60 -4.78
C VAL A 138 -18.57 -30.95 -6.15
N TRP A 139 -18.24 -29.67 -6.25
CA TRP A 139 -18.19 -28.93 -7.51
C TRP A 139 -16.75 -28.74 -7.95
N VAL A 140 -16.49 -28.93 -9.24
CA VAL A 140 -15.15 -28.75 -9.83
C VAL A 140 -15.23 -27.69 -10.93
N MET A 141 -14.25 -26.79 -10.94
CA MET A 141 -14.15 -25.74 -11.95
C MET A 141 -13.77 -26.33 -13.32
N SER A 142 -14.47 -25.88 -14.38
CA SER A 142 -14.08 -26.05 -15.77
C SER A 142 -13.76 -24.68 -16.37
N GLY A 143 -12.48 -24.32 -16.36
CA GLY A 143 -12.02 -22.98 -16.76
C GLY A 143 -12.33 -21.91 -15.70
N ARG A 144 -12.61 -20.67 -16.14
CA ARG A 144 -12.85 -19.52 -15.23
C ARG A 144 -14.32 -19.21 -14.95
N GLN A 145 -15.24 -19.72 -15.76
CA GLN A 145 -16.64 -19.26 -15.79
C GLN A 145 -17.66 -20.32 -15.41
N LYS A 146 -17.28 -21.61 -15.40
CA LYS A 146 -18.22 -22.71 -15.19
C LYS A 146 -17.70 -23.66 -14.13
N ALA A 147 -18.61 -24.17 -13.31
CA ALA A 147 -18.37 -25.33 -12.45
C ALA A 147 -19.35 -26.45 -12.79
N TYR A 148 -18.88 -27.68 -12.68
CA TYR A 148 -19.68 -28.88 -12.85
C TYR A 148 -19.78 -29.67 -11.57
N GLN A 149 -20.93 -30.27 -11.34
CA GLN A 149 -21.14 -31.17 -10.22
C GLN A 149 -20.38 -32.47 -10.49
N ARG A 150 -19.43 -32.83 -9.64
CA ARG A 150 -18.74 -34.13 -9.71
C ARG A 150 -19.67 -35.20 -9.14
N LYS A 151 -20.65 -35.65 -9.93
CA LYS A 151 -21.42 -36.85 -9.60
C LYS A 151 -20.56 -38.09 -9.87
N MET A 152 -20.71 -39.13 -9.04
CA MET A 152 -20.13 -40.45 -9.31
C MET A 152 -20.85 -41.20 -10.45
N SER A 153 -22.03 -40.73 -10.89
CA SER A 153 -22.75 -41.32 -12.02
C SER A 153 -22.68 -40.47 -13.30
N PRO A 154 -22.60 -41.08 -14.49
CA PRO A 154 -22.31 -40.41 -15.77
C PRO A 154 -23.45 -39.56 -16.37
N ASP A 155 -24.69 -39.64 -15.88
CA ASP A 155 -25.85 -39.30 -16.74
C ASP A 155 -26.45 -37.90 -16.62
N ALA A 156 -25.89 -36.97 -15.85
CA ALA A 156 -26.22 -35.54 -16.01
C ALA A 156 -25.20 -34.65 -15.31
N VAL A 157 -24.37 -33.96 -16.10
CA VAL A 157 -23.45 -32.94 -15.60
C VAL A 157 -24.24 -31.64 -15.40
N GLN A 158 -24.63 -31.37 -14.15
CA GLN A 158 -25.18 -30.06 -13.80
C GLN A 158 -24.06 -29.03 -13.89
N THR A 159 -24.25 -27.99 -14.72
CA THR A 159 -23.31 -26.86 -14.85
C THR A 159 -23.90 -25.61 -14.22
N ILE A 160 -23.08 -24.87 -13.48
CA ILE A 160 -23.44 -23.57 -12.90
C ILE A 160 -22.51 -22.51 -13.47
N ASP A 161 -23.08 -21.37 -13.86
CA ASP A 161 -22.34 -20.19 -14.29
C ASP A 161 -21.87 -19.38 -13.08
N ILE A 162 -20.61 -18.94 -13.13
CA ILE A 162 -19.95 -18.22 -12.04
C ILE A 162 -19.70 -16.77 -12.46
N PRO A 163 -20.02 -15.78 -11.60
CA PRO A 163 -19.70 -14.40 -11.89
C PRO A 163 -18.19 -14.18 -12.02
N GLN A 164 -17.75 -13.62 -13.15
CA GLN A 164 -16.33 -13.46 -13.44
C GLN A 164 -15.75 -12.25 -12.71
N VAL A 165 -15.03 -12.51 -11.61
CA VAL A 165 -14.30 -11.49 -10.85
C VAL A 165 -13.13 -10.95 -11.66
N SER A 166 -13.05 -9.62 -11.75
CA SER A 166 -11.99 -8.86 -12.39
C SER A 166 -11.29 -8.00 -11.33
N ILE A 167 -9.96 -8.01 -11.32
CA ILE A 167 -9.15 -7.13 -10.48
C ILE A 167 -8.75 -5.94 -11.35
N LEU A 168 -9.22 -4.74 -11.01
CA LEU A 168 -9.18 -3.58 -11.91
C LEU A 168 -7.85 -2.84 -11.87
N ASN A 169 -7.22 -2.77 -10.70
CA ASN A 169 -5.95 -2.07 -10.49
C ASN A 169 -4.79 -3.05 -10.38
N VAL A 170 -4.68 -4.00 -11.31
CA VAL A 170 -3.64 -5.05 -11.28
C VAL A 170 -2.70 -4.94 -12.48
N GLN A 171 -1.40 -5.04 -12.21
CA GLN A 171 -0.41 -5.18 -13.28
C GLN A 171 -0.24 -6.65 -13.68
N ASN A 172 -0.07 -7.52 -12.69
CA ASN A 172 0.02 -8.97 -12.87
C ASN A 172 -0.62 -9.68 -11.68
N PHE A 173 -1.13 -10.89 -11.90
CA PHE A 173 -1.59 -11.74 -10.82
C PHE A 173 -1.43 -13.21 -11.17
N GLU A 174 -1.37 -14.02 -10.13
CA GLU A 174 -1.40 -15.47 -10.18
C GLU A 174 -2.51 -15.98 -9.24
N VAL A 175 -3.12 -17.10 -9.63
CA VAL A 175 -4.06 -17.84 -8.79
C VAL A 175 -3.26 -18.88 -8.02
N ILE A 176 -3.40 -18.89 -6.69
CA ILE A 176 -2.74 -19.84 -5.81
C ILE A 176 -3.73 -20.95 -5.46
N GLY A 177 -3.41 -22.19 -5.85
CA GLY A 177 -4.28 -23.34 -5.65
C GLY A 177 -5.42 -23.40 -6.67
N MET A 178 -6.42 -24.23 -6.38
CA MET A 178 -7.62 -24.36 -7.22
C MET A 178 -8.77 -23.55 -6.61
N PRO A 179 -9.55 -22.81 -7.41
CA PRO A 179 -10.76 -22.15 -6.91
C PRO A 179 -11.77 -23.20 -6.43
N GLU A 180 -12.41 -22.91 -5.31
CA GLU A 180 -13.39 -23.79 -4.68
C GLU A 180 -14.80 -23.28 -4.97
N VAL A 181 -15.72 -24.20 -5.29
CA VAL A 181 -17.14 -23.91 -5.46
C VAL A 181 -17.95 -24.79 -4.52
N ALA A 182 -18.91 -24.20 -3.83
CA ALA A 182 -19.79 -24.93 -2.93
C ALA A 182 -21.23 -24.40 -3.05
N LEU A 183 -22.20 -25.31 -3.03
CA LEU A 183 -23.60 -24.98 -2.82
C LEU A 183 -23.85 -24.98 -1.30
N LEU A 184 -24.06 -23.80 -0.72
CA LEU A 184 -24.22 -23.61 0.71
C LEU A 184 -25.64 -23.90 1.18
N HIS A 185 -26.65 -23.53 0.39
CA HIS A 185 -28.06 -23.73 0.75
C HIS A 185 -28.87 -24.20 -0.45
N LYS A 186 -29.42 -25.42 -0.37
CA LYS A 186 -30.15 -26.05 -1.48
C LYS A 186 -31.43 -25.30 -1.88
N GLN A 187 -32.19 -24.78 -0.90
CA GLN A 187 -33.50 -24.17 -1.16
C GLN A 187 -33.36 -22.80 -1.85
N SER A 188 -32.45 -21.94 -1.37
CA SER A 188 -32.18 -20.63 -1.97
C SER A 188 -31.15 -20.69 -3.10
N LYS A 189 -30.55 -21.87 -3.32
CA LYS A 189 -29.43 -22.09 -4.24
C LYS A 189 -28.28 -21.12 -4.02
N LEU A 190 -27.96 -20.86 -2.75
CA LEU A 190 -26.84 -19.99 -2.38
C LEU A 190 -25.54 -20.67 -2.76
N MET A 191 -24.85 -20.12 -3.74
CA MET A 191 -23.55 -20.57 -4.22
C MET A 191 -22.44 -19.74 -3.57
N ARG A 192 -21.30 -20.39 -3.33
CA ARG A 192 -20.05 -19.77 -2.89
C ARG A 192 -18.95 -20.15 -3.86
N TRP A 193 -18.19 -19.16 -4.30
CA TRP A 193 -16.94 -19.36 -5.00
C TRP A 193 -15.81 -18.66 -4.24
N THR A 194 -14.68 -19.34 -4.07
CA THR A 194 -13.54 -18.82 -3.31
C THR A 194 -12.24 -19.04 -4.10
N CYS A 195 -11.40 -18.02 -4.16
CA CYS A 195 -10.13 -18.07 -4.87
C CYS A 195 -9.05 -17.27 -4.12
N LEU A 196 -7.82 -17.79 -4.08
CA LEU A 196 -6.67 -17.12 -3.49
C LEU A 196 -5.79 -16.53 -4.59
N TYR A 197 -5.48 -15.24 -4.47
CA TYR A 197 -4.68 -14.49 -5.42
C TYR A 197 -3.37 -14.04 -4.80
N ARG A 198 -2.32 -13.98 -5.62
CA ARG A 198 -1.16 -13.12 -5.42
C ARG A 198 -1.08 -12.16 -6.59
N ALA A 199 -1.06 -10.85 -6.32
CA ALA A 199 -1.16 -9.83 -7.34
C ALA A 199 -0.23 -8.66 -7.05
N THR A 200 0.32 -8.04 -8.11
CA THR A 200 0.95 -6.72 -8.03
C THR A 200 -0.10 -5.68 -8.36
N THR A 201 -0.60 -4.97 -7.35
CA THR A 201 -1.61 -3.93 -7.52
C THR A 201 -0.95 -2.58 -7.82
N LEU A 202 -1.60 -1.81 -8.67
CA LEU A 202 -1.26 -0.42 -8.97
C LEU A 202 -2.02 0.50 -8.01
N GLN A 203 -1.29 1.44 -7.44
CA GLN A 203 -1.76 2.41 -6.45
C GLN A 203 -1.68 3.80 -7.06
N ASP A 204 -2.82 4.50 -7.09
CA ASP A 204 -2.93 5.81 -7.74
C ASP A 204 -2.24 6.93 -6.93
N ASP A 205 -2.15 6.79 -5.60
CA ASP A 205 -1.68 7.84 -4.68
C ASP A 205 -0.65 7.27 -3.68
N LEU A 206 0.61 7.14 -4.12
CA LEU A 206 1.75 6.87 -3.24
C LEU A 206 2.71 8.07 -3.24
N THR A 207 2.31 9.16 -2.59
CA THR A 207 3.13 10.38 -2.51
C THR A 207 4.04 10.36 -1.28
N VAL A 208 5.33 10.67 -1.47
CA VAL A 208 6.34 10.74 -0.39
C VAL A 208 6.72 12.16 -0.04
N GLU A 209 5.88 13.14 -0.38
CA GLU A 209 6.11 14.56 -0.06
C GLU A 209 6.33 14.76 1.45
N LYS A 210 5.54 14.06 2.27
CA LYS A 210 5.57 14.15 3.74
C LYS A 210 6.55 13.19 4.43
N PHE A 211 7.42 12.50 3.69
CA PHE A 211 8.35 11.55 4.28
C PHE A 211 9.20 12.20 5.39
N PRO A 212 9.39 11.55 6.56
CA PRO A 212 9.04 10.15 6.87
C PRO A 212 7.66 9.94 7.51
N HIS A 213 6.82 10.98 7.58
CA HIS A 213 5.51 10.96 8.25
C HIS A 213 4.33 10.75 7.29
N ASP A 214 4.59 10.16 6.13
CA ASP A 214 3.61 9.87 5.09
C ASP A 214 2.66 8.72 5.49
N GLU A 215 1.41 8.87 5.06
CA GLU A 215 0.33 7.90 5.21
C GLU A 215 -0.20 7.58 3.82
N HIS A 216 -0.54 6.32 3.58
CA HIS A 216 -1.00 5.82 2.28
C HIS A 216 -2.26 4.98 2.45
N GLU A 217 -3.11 4.97 1.42
CA GLU A 217 -4.26 4.07 1.34
C GLU A 217 -3.98 3.02 0.27
N LEU A 218 -3.63 1.81 0.69
CA LEU A 218 -3.40 0.70 -0.23
C LEU A 218 -4.74 0.12 -0.67
N CYS A 219 -5.04 0.14 -1.96
CA CYS A 219 -6.35 -0.25 -2.49
C CYS A 219 -6.30 -1.51 -3.36
N ILE A 220 -7.38 -2.30 -3.29
CA ILE A 220 -7.70 -3.39 -4.21
C ILE A 220 -9.08 -3.09 -4.80
N ARG A 221 -9.20 -3.02 -6.12
CA ARG A 221 -10.46 -2.80 -6.82
C ARG A 221 -10.92 -4.09 -7.48
N LEU A 222 -12.07 -4.62 -7.06
CA LEU A 222 -12.69 -5.84 -7.57
C LEU A 222 -14.02 -5.51 -8.23
N GLY A 223 -14.28 -6.06 -9.41
CA GLY A 223 -15.55 -5.87 -10.10
C GLY A 223 -15.97 -7.11 -10.85
N ILE A 224 -17.20 -7.11 -11.33
CA ILE A 224 -17.70 -8.09 -12.30
C ILE A 224 -17.95 -7.28 -13.56
N LEU A 225 -17.18 -7.55 -14.61
CA LEU A 225 -17.26 -6.77 -15.86
C LEU A 225 -17.91 -7.57 -16.99
N ALA A 226 -17.68 -8.89 -17.01
CA ALA A 226 -18.20 -9.75 -18.05
C ALA A 226 -19.72 -9.89 -17.93
N HIS A 227 -20.43 -9.74 -19.05
CA HIS A 227 -21.88 -9.91 -19.16
C HIS A 227 -22.71 -8.97 -18.27
N ARG A 228 -22.17 -7.79 -17.92
CA ARG A 228 -22.88 -6.72 -17.18
C ARG A 228 -23.82 -5.88 -18.06
N GLN A 229 -23.73 -6.00 -19.39
CA GLN A 229 -24.60 -5.27 -20.31
C GLN A 229 -26.07 -5.70 -20.18
N THR A 230 -26.98 -4.83 -20.63
CA THR A 230 -28.43 -5.12 -20.63
C THR A 230 -28.73 -6.43 -21.32
N GLY A 231 -29.46 -7.34 -20.65
CA GLY A 231 -29.78 -8.68 -21.15
C GLY A 231 -28.66 -9.71 -21.03
N GLY A 232 -27.49 -9.33 -20.48
CA GLY A 232 -26.42 -10.27 -20.15
C GLY A 232 -26.76 -11.10 -18.90
N ARG A 233 -26.03 -12.22 -18.71
CA ARG A 233 -26.21 -13.12 -17.55
C ARG A 233 -26.12 -12.38 -16.21
N TRP A 234 -25.18 -11.44 -16.11
CA TRP A 234 -24.91 -10.66 -14.91
C TRP A 234 -25.34 -9.20 -15.09
N ASP A 235 -26.40 -8.96 -15.86
CA ASP A 235 -26.92 -7.62 -16.14
C ASP A 235 -27.11 -6.82 -14.85
N LYS A 236 -26.43 -5.68 -14.78
CA LYS A 236 -26.37 -4.80 -13.60
C LYS A 236 -27.71 -4.24 -13.15
N LYS A 237 -28.72 -4.22 -14.03
CA LYS A 237 -30.08 -3.81 -13.65
C LYS A 237 -30.73 -4.81 -12.71
N PHE A 238 -30.37 -6.09 -12.85
CA PHE A 238 -30.89 -7.17 -12.03
C PHE A 238 -29.90 -7.53 -10.92
N TRP A 239 -28.62 -7.69 -11.27
CA TRP A 239 -27.56 -8.10 -10.35
C TRP A 239 -26.83 -6.93 -9.73
N LYS A 240 -27.15 -6.64 -8.47
CA LYS A 240 -26.47 -5.61 -7.68
C LYS A 240 -25.22 -6.18 -6.99
N LEU A 241 -24.15 -5.41 -6.96
CA LEU A 241 -22.95 -5.78 -6.20
C LEU A 241 -23.13 -5.33 -4.75
N CYS A 242 -22.83 -6.21 -3.81
CA CYS A 242 -22.97 -5.97 -2.39
C CYS A 242 -21.79 -6.56 -1.61
N LEU A 243 -21.72 -6.24 -0.32
CA LEU A 243 -20.83 -6.92 0.61
C LEU A 243 -21.51 -8.18 1.17
N ALA A 244 -20.73 -9.19 1.50
CA ALA A 244 -21.23 -10.41 2.15
C ALA A 244 -21.75 -10.11 3.55
N THR A 245 -22.79 -10.84 3.94
CA THR A 245 -23.47 -10.73 5.24
C THR A 245 -23.15 -11.94 6.13
N GLU A 246 -23.55 -11.88 7.39
CA GLU A 246 -23.34 -13.01 8.31
C GLU A 246 -24.07 -14.28 7.86
N GLU A 247 -25.22 -14.12 7.20
CA GLU A 247 -26.01 -15.22 6.64
C GLU A 247 -25.25 -15.99 5.55
N ASP A 248 -24.48 -15.28 4.72
CA ASP A 248 -23.66 -15.90 3.67
C ASP A 248 -22.58 -16.81 4.25
N SER A 249 -22.05 -16.41 5.40
CA SER A 249 -20.98 -17.12 6.08
C SER A 249 -21.46 -18.34 6.86
N GLN A 250 -22.77 -18.65 6.88
CA GLN A 250 -23.38 -19.69 7.71
C GLN A 250 -23.01 -19.54 9.20
N LYS A 251 -22.86 -18.30 9.68
CA LYS A 251 -22.33 -17.98 11.03
C LYS A 251 -20.92 -18.53 11.30
N SER A 252 -20.24 -19.08 10.29
CA SER A 252 -18.91 -19.68 10.39
C SER A 252 -17.79 -18.63 10.39
N ILE A 253 -18.07 -17.41 9.94
CA ILE A 253 -17.04 -16.38 9.78
C ILE A 253 -17.48 -15.15 10.56
N ARG A 254 -16.68 -14.79 11.59
CA ARG A 254 -16.94 -13.65 12.48
C ARG A 254 -16.85 -12.28 11.79
N VAL A 255 -16.35 -12.22 10.54
CA VAL A 255 -16.28 -10.96 9.79
C VAL A 255 -16.97 -11.12 8.43
N PRO A 256 -18.18 -10.57 8.28
CA PRO A 256 -19.07 -10.95 7.18
C PRO A 256 -18.52 -10.53 5.81
N HIS A 257 -17.86 -9.37 5.70
CA HIS A 257 -17.45 -8.81 4.40
C HIS A 257 -15.93 -8.76 4.16
N GLY A 258 -15.10 -9.02 5.17
CA GLY A 258 -13.67 -9.22 4.94
C GLY A 258 -12.83 -9.14 6.20
N LEU A 259 -11.57 -9.59 6.12
CA LEU A 259 -10.69 -9.72 7.28
C LEU A 259 -9.26 -9.41 6.87
N LEU A 260 -8.56 -8.64 7.71
CA LEU A 260 -7.11 -8.61 7.68
C LEU A 260 -6.59 -9.76 8.56
N VAL A 261 -5.86 -10.70 7.97
CA VAL A 261 -5.33 -11.84 8.73
C VAL A 261 -4.36 -11.32 9.79
N ASP A 262 -4.45 -11.87 11.00
CA ASP A 262 -3.56 -11.47 12.09
C ASP A 262 -2.09 -11.67 11.72
N GLY A 263 -1.25 -10.71 12.11
CA GLY A 263 0.18 -10.76 11.84
C GLY A 263 0.58 -10.40 10.41
N VAL A 264 -0.34 -9.86 9.60
CA VAL A 264 0.05 -9.18 8.35
C VAL A 264 1.05 -8.08 8.71
N LYS A 265 2.29 -8.19 8.24
CA LYS A 265 3.30 -7.13 8.35
C LYS A 265 3.37 -6.39 7.03
N VAL A 266 3.38 -5.07 7.08
CA VAL A 266 3.66 -4.22 5.92
C VAL A 266 5.09 -3.69 6.10
N PRO A 267 6.10 -4.18 5.36
CA PRO A 267 7.49 -3.79 5.61
C PRO A 267 7.70 -2.27 5.56
N GLY A 268 8.14 -1.68 6.67
CA GLY A 268 8.38 -0.24 6.81
C GLY A 268 7.13 0.60 7.08
N PHE A 269 5.97 -0.04 7.28
CA PHE A 269 4.72 0.62 7.61
C PHE A 269 3.99 -0.08 8.76
N SER A 270 3.36 0.73 9.59
CA SER A 270 2.39 0.33 10.59
C SER A 270 0.97 0.55 10.06
N TYR A 271 -0.01 -0.12 10.63
CA TYR A 271 -1.44 0.14 10.37
C TYR A 271 -2.19 0.01 11.68
N ASP A 272 -3.40 0.59 11.73
CA ASP A 272 -4.27 0.46 12.90
C ASP A 272 -5.04 -0.87 12.83
N SER A 273 -4.67 -1.82 13.70
CA SER A 273 -5.34 -3.12 13.76
C SER A 273 -6.83 -2.99 14.08
N ASN A 274 -7.20 -1.99 14.89
CA ASN A 274 -8.58 -1.80 15.34
C ASN A 274 -9.48 -1.28 14.21
N ARG A 275 -8.92 -0.52 13.26
CA ARG A 275 -9.68 0.00 12.11
C ARG A 275 -9.97 -1.08 11.08
N GLY A 276 -9.03 -2.00 10.86
CA GLY A 276 -9.18 -3.07 9.88
C GLY A 276 -9.12 -2.58 8.42
N LEU A 277 -9.96 -3.18 7.57
CA LEU A 277 -10.08 -2.83 6.15
C LEU A 277 -11.32 -1.95 5.92
N ASP A 278 -11.20 -0.94 5.08
CA ASP A 278 -12.34 -0.13 4.65
C ASP A 278 -12.91 -0.68 3.33
N PHE A 279 -14.22 -0.83 3.24
CA PHE A 279 -14.91 -1.38 2.07
C PHE A 279 -15.88 -0.37 1.49
N ASN A 280 -15.70 -0.02 0.23
CA ASN A 280 -16.54 0.95 -0.46
C ASN A 280 -16.97 0.43 -1.83
N LEU A 281 -18.24 0.58 -2.20
CA LEU A 281 -18.70 0.36 -3.57
C LEU A 281 -18.58 1.67 -4.34
N VAL A 282 -17.65 1.74 -5.28
CA VAL A 282 -17.29 2.95 -6.02
C VAL A 282 -17.70 2.79 -7.49
N PRO A 283 -18.31 3.79 -8.13
CA PRO A 283 -18.65 3.71 -9.56
C PRO A 283 -17.39 3.56 -10.41
N LEU A 284 -17.47 2.74 -11.47
CA LEU A 284 -16.38 2.59 -12.43
C LEU A 284 -16.08 3.92 -13.12
N SER A 285 -14.80 4.29 -13.18
CA SER A 285 -14.32 5.51 -13.85
C SER A 285 -14.30 5.39 -15.37
N PHE A 286 -14.36 4.17 -15.91
CA PHE A 286 -14.35 3.88 -17.34
C PHE A 286 -15.72 3.36 -17.80
N GLY A 287 -16.15 3.79 -18.99
CA GLY A 287 -17.43 3.44 -19.59
C GLY A 287 -17.94 4.55 -20.53
N PRO A 288 -19.06 4.33 -21.23
CA PRO A 288 -19.66 5.35 -22.09
C PRO A 288 -20.03 6.59 -21.26
N LYS A 289 -19.45 7.76 -21.61
CA LYS A 289 -19.59 9.00 -20.84
C LYS A 289 -21.04 9.53 -20.79
N ASP A 290 -21.88 9.16 -21.74
CA ASP A 290 -23.25 9.66 -21.89
C ASP A 290 -24.31 8.89 -21.09
N LYS A 291 -23.90 8.02 -20.17
CA LYS A 291 -24.86 7.24 -19.36
C LYS A 291 -25.35 8.05 -18.15
N SER A 292 -26.67 8.02 -17.95
CA SER A 292 -27.30 8.60 -16.76
C SER A 292 -26.67 8.04 -15.49
N VAL A 293 -26.69 8.82 -14.39
CA VAL A 293 -26.10 8.43 -13.11
C VAL A 293 -26.62 7.07 -12.61
N HIS A 294 -27.85 6.73 -12.96
CA HIS A 294 -28.50 5.45 -12.62
C HIS A 294 -28.00 4.24 -13.43
N ASP A 295 -27.28 4.45 -14.53
CA ASP A 295 -26.71 3.38 -15.35
C ASP A 295 -25.19 3.22 -15.12
N LYS A 296 -24.65 3.75 -14.02
CA LYS A 296 -23.24 3.53 -13.67
C LYS A 296 -23.05 2.13 -13.08
N ASP A 297 -22.00 1.47 -13.55
CA ASP A 297 -21.54 0.21 -12.98
C ASP A 297 -20.63 0.51 -11.77
N PHE A 298 -20.53 -0.41 -10.82
CA PHE A 298 -19.81 -0.26 -9.57
C PHE A 298 -18.73 -1.33 -9.45
N CYS A 299 -17.71 -1.04 -8.67
CA CYS A 299 -16.70 -1.99 -8.21
C CYS A 299 -16.55 -1.90 -6.69
N LEU A 300 -16.13 -2.99 -6.07
CA LEU A 300 -15.71 -3.00 -4.68
C LEU A 300 -14.27 -2.49 -4.59
N GLU A 301 -14.08 -1.40 -3.85
CA GLU A 301 -12.79 -0.89 -3.42
C GLU A 301 -12.53 -1.29 -1.97
N VAL A 302 -11.47 -2.06 -1.75
CA VAL A 302 -10.99 -2.46 -0.42
C VAL A 302 -9.73 -1.66 -0.12
N LYS A 303 -9.73 -0.87 0.95
CA LYS A 303 -8.60 -0.03 1.35
C LYS A 303 -8.00 -0.48 2.67
N LEU A 304 -6.67 -0.44 2.74
CA LEU A 304 -5.89 -0.58 3.96
C LEU A 304 -5.10 0.71 4.16
N LYS A 305 -5.43 1.46 5.23
CA LYS A 305 -4.66 2.65 5.60
C LYS A 305 -3.38 2.24 6.30
N VAL A 306 -2.24 2.62 5.75
CA VAL A 306 -0.91 2.34 6.30
C VAL A 306 -0.15 3.64 6.59
N LYS A 307 0.66 3.64 7.64
CA LYS A 307 1.47 4.77 8.08
C LYS A 307 2.92 4.36 8.18
N ARG A 308 3.82 5.13 7.57
CA ARG A 308 5.25 4.80 7.59
C ARG A 308 5.81 4.76 9.01
N GLU A 309 6.71 3.82 9.26
CA GLU A 309 7.46 3.74 10.51
C GLU A 309 8.56 4.83 10.55
N SER A 310 8.21 6.02 11.06
CA SER A 310 9.13 7.16 11.16
C SER A 310 10.12 7.07 12.34
N GLY A 311 9.97 6.05 13.21
CA GLY A 311 10.65 5.98 14.50
C GLY A 311 12.18 6.10 14.43
N TYR A 312 12.81 5.56 13.38
CA TYR A 312 14.26 5.70 13.18
C TYR A 312 14.66 7.16 12.97
N TYR A 313 13.95 7.89 12.09
CA TYR A 313 14.22 9.29 11.78
C TYR A 313 13.92 10.19 12.98
N ASP A 314 12.80 9.94 13.65
CA ASP A 314 12.33 10.75 14.76
C ASP A 314 13.22 10.63 16.01
N LYS A 315 13.75 9.43 16.29
CA LYS A 315 14.53 9.15 17.51
C LYS A 315 16.04 9.28 17.32
N ASN A 316 16.54 9.11 16.10
CA ASN A 316 18.00 9.09 15.86
C ASN A 316 18.44 10.27 15.02
N ILE A 317 17.85 10.47 13.84
CA ILE A 317 18.35 11.44 12.87
C ILE A 317 18.05 12.87 13.29
N MET A 318 16.78 13.16 13.62
CA MET A 318 16.35 14.51 13.94
C MET A 318 17.02 15.07 15.22
N PRO A 319 17.10 14.31 16.34
CA PRO A 319 17.80 14.79 17.54
C PRO A 319 19.31 15.00 17.29
N LEU A 320 19.94 14.15 16.48
CA LEU A 320 21.35 14.30 16.13
C LEU A 320 21.60 15.60 15.34
N LEU A 321 20.74 15.94 14.37
CA LEU A 321 20.84 17.20 13.63
C LEU A 321 20.65 18.42 14.56
N CYS A 322 19.68 18.36 15.47
CA CYS A 322 19.49 19.42 16.47
C CYS A 322 20.71 19.56 17.38
N ALA A 323 21.27 18.45 17.88
CA ALA A 323 22.46 18.46 18.71
C ALA A 323 23.68 19.05 17.98
N LEU A 324 23.90 18.66 16.71
CA LEU A 324 24.98 19.22 15.89
C LEU A 324 24.82 20.74 15.69
N ASN A 325 23.59 21.22 15.48
CA ASN A 325 23.34 22.66 15.41
C ASN A 325 23.59 23.37 16.74
N ILE A 326 23.20 22.79 17.88
CA ILE A 326 23.49 23.37 19.21
C ILE A 326 25.00 23.43 19.46
N VAL A 327 25.74 22.38 19.08
CA VAL A 327 27.21 22.39 19.16
C VAL A 327 27.79 23.46 18.23
N ALA A 328 27.27 23.62 17.01
CA ALA A 328 27.71 24.68 16.12
C ALA A 328 27.45 26.08 16.68
N LEU A 329 26.32 26.29 17.37
CA LEU A 329 26.03 27.55 18.07
C LEU A 329 27.02 27.85 19.20
N SER A 330 27.50 26.82 19.91
CA SER A 330 28.51 27.02 20.95
C SER A 330 29.84 27.57 20.42
N VAL A 331 30.13 27.40 19.11
CA VAL A 331 31.32 27.97 18.46
C VAL A 331 31.25 29.50 18.41
N LEU A 332 30.05 30.10 18.37
CA LEU A 332 29.87 31.55 18.42
C LEU A 332 30.25 32.15 19.79
N CYS A 333 30.38 31.32 20.84
CA CYS A 333 30.91 31.77 22.13
C CYS A 333 32.44 31.99 22.10
N LEU A 334 33.13 31.57 21.04
CA LEU A 334 34.57 31.83 20.87
C LEU A 334 34.81 33.23 20.30
N ASP A 335 35.83 33.91 20.83
CA ASP A 335 36.20 35.24 20.37
C ASP A 335 36.48 35.26 18.85
N ALA A 336 35.95 36.29 18.17
CA ALA A 336 36.08 36.48 16.73
C ALA A 336 37.54 36.57 16.24
N SER A 337 38.47 36.96 17.11
CA SER A 337 39.91 36.96 16.84
C SER A 337 40.48 35.56 16.55
N ASN A 338 39.83 34.51 17.03
CA ASN A 338 40.21 33.11 16.79
C ASN A 338 39.51 32.54 15.55
N PHE A 339 39.43 33.29 14.45
CA PHE A 339 38.73 32.88 13.21
C PHE A 339 39.13 31.48 12.75
N PHE A 340 40.43 31.16 12.74
CA PHE A 340 40.92 29.85 12.30
C PHE A 340 40.31 28.70 13.12
N LYS A 341 40.19 28.86 14.45
CA LYS A 341 39.58 27.83 15.32
C LYS A 341 38.08 27.72 15.07
N ARG A 342 37.37 28.86 14.96
CA ARG A 342 35.93 28.90 14.63
C ARG A 342 35.64 28.20 13.30
N GLY A 343 36.37 28.61 12.25
CA GLY A 343 36.25 28.06 10.91
C GLY A 343 36.54 26.56 10.88
N LEU A 344 37.60 26.10 11.54
CA LEU A 344 37.94 24.67 11.61
C LEU A 344 36.85 23.85 12.31
N MET A 345 36.30 24.33 13.43
CA MET A 345 35.21 23.65 14.14
C MET A 345 33.93 23.60 13.31
N LEU A 346 33.51 24.72 12.71
CA LEU A 346 32.32 24.77 11.86
C LEU A 346 32.46 23.88 10.62
N LEU A 347 33.63 23.86 10.00
CA LEU A 347 33.92 23.01 8.84
C LEU A 347 33.87 21.52 9.19
N ASN A 348 34.40 21.13 10.36
CA ASN A 348 34.30 19.75 10.85
C ASN A 348 32.84 19.33 11.06
N ILE A 349 32.02 20.20 11.66
CA ILE A 349 30.57 19.95 11.81
C ILE A 349 29.90 19.86 10.44
N ALA A 350 30.32 20.68 9.47
CA ALA A 350 29.77 20.66 8.12
C ALA A 350 30.07 19.34 7.40
N PHE A 351 31.28 18.82 7.54
CA PHE A 351 31.62 17.51 6.99
C PHE A 351 30.79 16.38 7.62
N VAL A 352 30.55 16.44 8.94
CA VAL A 352 29.66 15.47 9.60
C VAL A 352 28.24 15.57 9.05
N GLN A 353 27.69 16.78 8.91
CA GLN A 353 26.35 16.98 8.33
C GLN A 353 26.26 16.50 6.87
N ILE A 354 27.28 16.78 6.05
CA ILE A 354 27.36 16.27 4.66
C ILE A 354 27.40 14.75 4.64
N GLY A 355 28.17 14.11 5.53
CA GLY A 355 28.23 12.65 5.65
C GLY A 355 26.89 12.03 6.04
N ILE A 356 26.18 12.63 6.99
CA ILE A 356 24.81 12.23 7.37
C ILE A 356 23.87 12.39 6.16
N ARG A 357 23.94 13.53 5.46
CA ARG A 357 23.11 13.79 4.28
C ARG A 357 23.34 12.76 3.19
N MET A 358 24.57 12.49 2.78
CA MET A 358 24.89 11.49 1.75
C MET A 358 24.40 10.10 2.16
N SER A 359 24.53 9.74 3.44
CA SER A 359 24.04 8.47 3.98
C SER A 359 22.51 8.36 3.95
N LEU A 360 21.81 9.47 4.21
CA LEU A 360 20.35 9.53 4.17
C LEU A 360 19.82 9.57 2.74
N ASP A 361 20.42 10.36 1.85
CA ASP A 361 20.00 10.48 0.44
C ASP A 361 19.99 9.12 -0.26
N ASN A 362 20.92 8.22 0.07
CA ASN A 362 20.95 6.84 -0.44
C ASN A 362 19.77 5.96 0.06
N ARG A 363 19.12 6.35 1.16
CA ARG A 363 17.98 5.64 1.76
C ARG A 363 16.63 6.30 1.45
N LEU A 364 16.64 7.54 0.97
CA LEU A 364 15.44 8.26 0.61
C LEU A 364 14.91 7.77 -0.75
N PRO A 365 13.58 7.78 -0.95
CA PRO A 365 13.01 7.45 -2.26
C PRO A 365 13.46 8.50 -3.30
N SER A 366 13.88 8.04 -4.48
CA SER A 366 14.32 8.90 -5.58
C SER A 366 13.10 9.42 -6.36
N VAL A 367 12.62 10.62 -5.99
CA VAL A 367 11.49 11.28 -6.65
C VAL A 367 11.91 12.62 -7.26
N GLY A 368 11.21 13.06 -8.31
CA GLY A 368 11.52 14.31 -9.01
C GLY A 368 11.09 15.60 -8.28
N TYR A 369 10.41 15.48 -7.15
CA TYR A 369 9.97 16.60 -6.31
C TYR A 369 10.72 16.64 -4.97
N GLN A 370 10.69 17.78 -4.27
CA GLN A 370 11.38 17.94 -2.99
C GLN A 370 10.61 17.25 -1.86
N ILE A 371 11.27 16.35 -1.14
CA ILE A 371 10.71 15.68 0.03
C ILE A 371 10.86 16.56 1.29
N LYS A 372 9.92 16.49 2.24
CA LYS A 372 9.98 17.16 3.57
C LYS A 372 11.32 16.92 4.28
N MET A 373 11.79 15.68 4.37
CA MET A 373 13.09 15.35 4.99
C MET A 373 14.28 16.03 4.29
N GLN A 374 14.31 16.08 2.95
CA GLN A 374 15.36 16.79 2.21
C GLN A 374 15.29 18.30 2.46
N SER A 375 14.09 18.86 2.52
CA SER A 375 13.87 20.27 2.88
C SER A 375 14.42 20.58 4.27
N MET A 376 14.17 19.71 5.26
CA MET A 376 14.73 19.85 6.60
C MET A 376 16.26 19.76 6.60
N LEU A 377 16.84 18.73 5.98
CA LEU A 377 18.30 18.58 5.88
C LEU A 377 18.97 19.81 5.25
N ASN A 378 18.38 20.35 4.17
CA ASN A 378 18.87 21.57 3.53
C ASN A 378 18.82 22.79 4.47
N ARG A 379 17.74 22.95 5.25
CA ARG A 379 17.63 24.08 6.20
C ARG A 379 18.68 23.99 7.31
N PHE A 380 18.92 22.80 7.87
CA PHE A 380 20.01 22.59 8.84
C PHE A 380 21.37 22.96 8.25
N PHE A 381 21.63 22.50 7.03
CA PHE A 381 22.87 22.82 6.32
C PHE A 381 23.03 24.31 6.03
N TYR A 382 21.96 25.00 5.63
CA TYR A 382 22.00 26.46 5.39
C TYR A 382 22.23 27.26 6.68
N SER A 383 21.69 26.82 7.83
CA SER A 383 22.02 27.43 9.12
C SER A 383 23.52 27.35 9.43
N LEU A 384 24.15 26.21 9.13
CA LEU A 384 25.58 26.02 9.32
C LEU A 384 26.43 26.85 8.35
N LEU A 385 26.04 26.87 7.06
CA LEU A 385 26.72 27.70 6.06
C LEU A 385 26.62 29.20 6.43
N PHE A 386 25.47 29.63 6.93
CA PHE A 386 25.29 31.00 7.43
C PHE A 386 26.28 31.32 8.55
N MET A 387 26.49 30.42 9.53
CA MET A 387 27.50 30.61 10.58
C MET A 387 28.93 30.71 10.04
N VAL A 388 29.27 29.95 8.99
CA VAL A 388 30.60 30.03 8.35
C VAL A 388 30.81 31.39 7.66
N ILE A 389 29.80 31.85 6.92
CA ILE A 389 29.83 33.15 6.23
C ILE A 389 29.92 34.29 7.25
N GLU A 390 29.11 34.21 8.30
CA GLU A 390 29.07 35.15 9.41
C GLU A 390 30.44 35.26 10.10
N SER A 391 31.05 34.12 10.45
CA SER A 391 32.36 34.11 11.12
C SER A 391 33.46 34.68 10.22
N SER A 392 33.35 34.45 8.91
CA SER A 392 34.27 35.04 7.91
C SER A 392 34.08 36.55 7.80
N PHE A 393 32.83 37.02 7.81
CA PHE A 393 32.50 38.44 7.76
C PHE A 393 32.95 39.18 9.04
N LEU A 394 32.74 38.60 10.22
CA LEU A 394 33.23 39.17 11.47
C LEU A 394 34.75 39.26 11.50
N SER A 395 35.47 38.25 11.02
CA SER A 395 36.94 38.29 10.94
C SER A 395 37.41 39.50 10.12
N LEU A 396 36.84 39.70 8.92
CA LEU A 396 37.18 40.83 8.06
C LEU A 396 36.87 42.18 8.71
N ARG A 397 35.79 42.26 9.49
CA ARG A 397 35.41 43.50 10.20
C ARG A 397 36.33 43.79 11.38
N VAL A 398 36.73 42.76 12.13
CA VAL A 398 37.71 42.90 13.22
C VAL A 398 39.06 43.36 12.66
N ASP A 399 39.49 42.80 11.53
CA ASP A 399 40.71 43.22 10.82
C ASP A 399 40.63 44.69 10.33
N ALA A 400 39.42 45.16 10.00
CA ALA A 400 39.15 46.55 9.62
C ALA A 400 39.02 47.52 10.82
N GLY A 401 39.25 47.05 12.06
CA GLY A 401 39.25 47.88 13.27
C GLY A 401 37.93 47.90 14.04
N LEU A 402 37.00 46.98 13.79
CA LEU A 402 35.78 46.84 14.60
C LEU A 402 36.16 46.42 16.04
N PRO A 403 35.65 47.10 17.08
CA PRO A 403 35.87 46.69 18.46
C PRO A 403 35.35 45.27 18.74
N LEU A 404 36.13 44.47 19.47
CA LEU A 404 35.75 43.10 19.87
C LEU A 404 34.47 43.04 20.73
N LYS A 405 34.06 44.16 21.35
CA LYS A 405 32.79 44.23 22.08
C LYS A 405 31.59 44.15 21.15
N ASP A 406 31.68 44.78 19.98
CA ASP A 406 30.58 44.84 19.01
C ASP A 406 30.40 43.48 18.33
N SER A 407 31.49 42.77 18.04
CA SER A 407 31.42 41.41 17.48
C SER A 407 30.68 40.45 18.42
N ARG A 408 30.88 40.55 19.75
CA ARG A 408 30.18 39.71 20.73
C ARG A 408 28.67 39.96 20.77
N ILE A 409 28.25 41.21 20.55
CA ILE A 409 26.82 41.55 20.47
C ILE A 409 26.20 40.93 19.21
N ILE A 410 26.91 40.98 18.09
CA ILE A 410 26.49 40.35 16.83
C ILE A 410 26.41 38.83 16.99
N ASP A 411 27.45 38.19 17.53
CA ASP A 411 27.50 36.75 17.78
C ASP A 411 26.31 36.31 18.67
N LEU A 412 26.01 37.05 19.75
CA LEU A 412 24.88 36.76 20.63
C LEU A 412 23.52 36.88 19.91
N ALA A 413 23.31 37.93 19.14
CA ALA A 413 22.07 38.14 18.39
C ALA A 413 21.84 37.01 17.36
N ILE A 414 22.91 36.61 16.66
CA ILE A 414 22.87 35.53 15.68
C ILE A 414 22.66 34.17 16.35
N ALA A 415 23.31 33.92 17.49
CA ALA A 415 23.10 32.71 18.27
C ALA A 415 21.63 32.56 18.70
N ILE A 416 21.00 33.64 19.19
CA ILE A 416 19.57 33.65 19.55
C ILE A 416 18.71 33.39 18.31
N ALA A 417 18.97 34.07 17.19
CA ALA A 417 18.19 33.90 15.97
C ALA A 417 18.27 32.48 15.41
N LEU A 418 19.47 31.87 15.40
CA LEU A 418 19.67 30.51 14.94
C LEU A 418 19.15 29.46 15.92
N LEU A 419 19.18 29.73 17.23
CA LEU A 419 18.53 28.88 18.23
C LEU A 419 17.02 28.87 18.01
N MET A 420 16.40 30.04 17.82
CA MET A 420 14.98 30.16 17.48
C MET A 420 14.65 29.44 16.16
N SER A 421 15.51 29.56 15.15
CA SER A 421 15.37 28.84 13.88
C SER A 421 15.45 27.32 14.08
N THR A 422 16.36 26.83 14.91
CA THR A 422 16.50 25.39 15.24
C THR A 422 15.27 24.87 15.99
N CYS A 423 14.74 25.64 16.95
CA CYS A 423 13.49 25.33 17.63
C CYS A 423 12.31 25.31 16.63
N TYR A 424 12.23 26.28 15.73
CA TYR A 424 11.18 26.34 14.71
C TYR A 424 11.25 25.17 13.73
N MET A 425 12.45 24.79 13.26
CA MET A 425 12.65 23.62 12.41
C MET A 425 12.21 22.33 13.10
N SER A 426 12.59 22.17 14.38
CA SER A 426 12.19 21.02 15.20
C SER A 426 10.68 20.96 15.36
N TYR A 427 10.05 22.09 15.72
CA TYR A 427 8.60 22.22 15.82
C TYR A 427 7.91 21.89 14.49
N SER A 428 8.37 22.48 13.38
CA SER A 428 7.82 22.24 12.05
C SER A 428 7.96 20.78 11.61
N TYR A 429 9.01 20.07 12.03
CA TYR A 429 9.17 18.65 11.77
C TYR A 429 8.13 17.82 12.52
N TYR A 430 7.97 18.06 13.83
CA TYR A 430 7.08 17.31 14.72
C TYR A 430 5.61 17.75 14.68
N LYS A 431 5.28 18.87 14.02
CA LYS A 431 3.92 19.42 13.94
C LYS A 431 2.88 18.37 13.51
N ASP A 432 3.19 17.54 12.52
CA ASP A 432 2.27 16.50 12.02
C ASP A 432 2.00 15.42 13.07
N ILE A 433 3.02 15.02 13.83
CA ILE A 433 2.89 14.04 14.92
C ILE A 433 2.09 14.63 16.08
N LEU A 434 2.33 15.90 16.43
CA LEU A 434 1.62 16.60 17.49
C LEU A 434 0.13 16.78 17.16
N ASN A 435 -0.18 17.16 15.92
CA ASN A 435 -1.56 17.29 15.44
C ASN A 435 -2.31 15.95 15.49
N LEU A 436 -1.63 14.86 15.09
CA LEU A 436 -2.23 13.52 15.17
C LEU A 436 -2.52 13.13 16.61
N ARG A 437 -1.58 13.33 17.54
CA ARG A 437 -1.83 13.04 18.96
C ARG A 437 -2.98 13.88 19.52
N TRP A 438 -3.04 15.16 19.17
CA TRP A 438 -4.11 16.04 19.64
C TRP A 438 -5.50 15.52 19.23
N ASN A 439 -5.65 15.06 17.98
CA ASN A 439 -6.91 14.49 17.47
C ASN A 439 -7.29 13.14 18.10
N TYR A 440 -6.37 12.43 18.76
CA TYR A 440 -6.68 11.20 19.50
C TYR A 440 -7.13 11.49 20.94
N PHE A 441 -6.84 12.67 21.49
CA PHE A 441 -7.18 13.03 22.87
C PHE A 441 -8.39 13.96 23.01
N GLY A 442 -8.88 14.55 21.92
CA GLY A 442 -10.12 15.34 21.88
C GLY A 442 -11.22 14.59 21.17
#